data_AF-A0A9E2Z0D6-F1
#
_entry.id   AF-A0A9E2Z0D6-F1
#
_cell.length_a   1.000
_cell.length_b   1.000
_cell.length_c   1.000
_cell.angle_alpha   90.00
_cell.angle_beta   90.00
_cell.angle_gamma   90.00
#
_symmetry.space_group_name_H-M   'P 1'
#
loop_
_entity.id
_entity.type
_entity.pdbx_description
1 polymer ?
#
loop_
_entity_poly.entity_id
_entity_poly.type
_entity_poly.pdbx_seq_one_letter_code
_entity_poly.pdbx_strand_id
1 'polypeptide(L)'
;ASGQADTWDDPGWQKFVKAYQDAFPPEKRFPSPSLLATNYYDSTMALILALRQVNGDLSSNQSKLKEALAKIEIDAPNGKIKLDSKRQAIGTNFVTEVVDDGKGALFSKVVKVIPNVNQTLGYDPAVFAKIGLPSRTVPECKKY
;
A
#
# COMPACT_ATOMS: atom_id res chain seq x y z
N ALA A 1 -6.03 -1.69 6.24
CA ALA A 1 -5.93 -0.70 5.14
C ALA A 1 -6.19 -1.43 3.83
N SER A 2 -7.11 -0.94 2.98
CA SER A 2 -7.11 -1.40 1.59
C SER A 2 -5.99 -0.67 0.87
N GLY A 3 -4.93 -1.39 0.53
CA GLY A 3 -3.75 -0.85 -0.16
C GLY A 3 -3.86 -0.88 -1.69
N GLN A 4 -5.06 -1.17 -2.21
CA GLN A 4 -5.33 -1.23 -3.65
C GLN A 4 -6.80 -0.97 -3.96
N ALA A 5 -7.08 -0.59 -5.20
CA ALA A 5 -8.43 -0.51 -5.73
C ALA A 5 -8.43 -0.63 -7.26
N ASP A 6 -9.39 -1.38 -7.80
CA ASP A 6 -9.36 -1.80 -9.21
C ASP A 6 -9.63 -0.65 -10.18
N THR A 7 -10.50 0.29 -9.79
CA THR A 7 -10.91 1.40 -10.65
C THR A 7 -10.16 2.70 -10.40
N TRP A 8 -9.00 2.65 -9.74
CA TRP A 8 -8.21 3.86 -9.56
C TRP A 8 -7.57 4.28 -10.89
N ASP A 9 -7.81 5.50 -11.35
CA ASP A 9 -7.37 6.00 -12.66
C ASP A 9 -5.96 6.59 -12.67
N ASP A 10 -5.22 6.43 -11.57
CA ASP A 10 -3.84 6.91 -11.47
C ASP A 10 -2.92 6.26 -12.52
N PRO A 11 -2.14 7.07 -13.27
CA PRO A 11 -1.27 6.54 -14.33
C PRO A 11 -0.22 5.53 -13.84
N GLY A 12 0.31 5.70 -12.63
CA GLY A 12 1.27 4.78 -12.02
C GLY A 12 0.63 3.43 -11.71
N TRP A 13 -0.57 3.45 -11.14
CA TRP A 13 -1.37 2.24 -10.92
C TRP A 13 -1.73 1.54 -12.23
N GLN A 14 -2.27 2.26 -13.21
CA GLN A 14 -2.66 1.69 -14.51
C GLN A 14 -1.46 1.06 -15.23
N LYS A 15 -0.29 1.70 -15.15
CA LYS A 15 0.96 1.13 -15.68
C LYS A 15 1.34 -0.18 -14.99
N PHE A 16 1.21 -0.26 -13.67
CA PHE A 16 1.50 -1.48 -12.92
C PHE A 16 0.51 -2.60 -13.23
N VAL A 17 -0.79 -2.29 -13.30
CA VAL A 17 -1.82 -3.25 -13.76
C VAL A 17 -1.43 -3.79 -15.13
N LYS A 18 -1.11 -2.93 -16.10
CA LYS A 18 -0.72 -3.36 -17.45
C LYS A 18 0.54 -4.24 -17.42
N ALA A 19 1.56 -3.88 -16.64
CA ALA A 19 2.78 -4.68 -16.51
C ALA A 19 2.49 -6.06 -15.89
N TYR A 20 1.64 -6.14 -14.87
CA TYR A 20 1.18 -7.41 -14.30
C TYR A 20 0.44 -8.25 -15.35
N GLN A 21 -0.45 -7.62 -16.12
CA GLN A 21 -1.22 -8.27 -17.17
C GLN A 21 -0.35 -8.80 -18.31
N ASP A 22 0.73 -8.11 -18.66
CA ASP A 22 1.65 -8.50 -19.73
C ASP A 22 2.62 -9.61 -19.29
N ALA A 23 2.86 -9.76 -17.98
CA ALA A 23 3.75 -10.78 -17.44
C ALA A 23 3.16 -12.19 -17.48
N PHE A 24 1.84 -12.34 -17.69
CA PHE A 24 1.14 -13.62 -17.61
C PHE A 24 0.08 -13.77 -18.72
N PRO A 25 -0.08 -14.96 -19.32
CA PRO A 25 -1.17 -15.22 -20.26
C PRO A 25 -2.56 -14.91 -19.66
N PRO A 26 -3.53 -14.38 -20.44
CA PRO A 26 -4.86 -13.99 -19.94
C PRO A 26 -5.57 -15.07 -19.12
N GLU A 27 -5.44 -16.33 -19.52
CA GLU A 27 -6.05 -17.50 -18.86
C GLU A 27 -5.33 -17.94 -17.58
N LYS A 28 -4.19 -17.34 -17.25
CA LYS A 28 -3.37 -17.64 -16.06
C LYS A 28 -3.19 -16.45 -15.12
N ARG A 29 -4.00 -15.39 -15.27
CA ARG A 29 -3.88 -14.18 -14.46
C ARG A 29 -5.20 -13.62 -13.99
N PHE A 30 -5.13 -12.84 -12.92
CA PHE A 30 -6.24 -12.00 -12.51
C PHE A 30 -6.35 -10.75 -13.40
N PRO A 31 -7.54 -10.10 -13.46
CA PRO A 31 -7.72 -8.83 -14.16
C PRO A 31 -6.85 -7.69 -13.58
N SER A 32 -6.53 -7.77 -12.29
CA SER A 32 -5.77 -6.79 -11.51
C SER A 32 -4.84 -7.53 -10.54
N PRO A 33 -3.65 -7.00 -10.18
CA PRO A 33 -2.79 -7.61 -9.18
C PRO A 33 -3.52 -7.76 -7.83
N SER A 34 -3.23 -8.84 -7.12
CA SER A 34 -3.70 -9.00 -5.73
C SER A 34 -2.91 -8.10 -4.79
N LEU A 35 -3.45 -7.87 -3.59
CA LEU A 35 -2.76 -7.09 -2.56
C LEU A 35 -1.36 -7.64 -2.25
N LEU A 36 -1.20 -8.96 -2.31
CA LEU A 36 0.09 -9.61 -2.11
C LEU A 36 1.08 -9.30 -3.23
N ALA A 37 0.62 -9.27 -4.49
CA ALA A 37 1.47 -8.91 -5.63
C ALA A 37 1.92 -7.45 -5.54
N THR A 38 1.02 -6.54 -5.18
CA THR A 38 1.33 -5.12 -4.94
C THR A 38 2.35 -4.96 -3.81
N ASN A 39 2.08 -5.52 -2.62
CA ASN A 39 3.00 -5.41 -1.49
C ASN A 39 4.38 -6.03 -1.76
N TYR A 40 4.43 -7.12 -2.52
CA TYR A 40 5.69 -7.76 -2.90
C TYR A 40 6.50 -6.90 -3.87
N TYR A 41 5.81 -6.30 -4.86
CA TYR A 41 6.41 -5.34 -5.79
C TYR A 41 7.01 -4.15 -5.04
N ASP A 42 6.24 -3.55 -4.13
CA ASP A 42 6.65 -2.38 -3.34
C ASP A 42 7.86 -2.71 -2.45
N SER A 43 7.83 -3.85 -1.77
CA SER A 43 8.92 -4.30 -0.89
C SER A 43 10.21 -4.57 -1.69
N THR A 44 10.07 -5.15 -2.88
CA THR A 44 11.20 -5.43 -3.78
C THR A 44 11.77 -4.13 -4.35
N MET A 45 10.92 -3.20 -4.76
CA MET A 45 11.31 -1.86 -5.21
C MET A 45 12.11 -1.14 -4.11
N ALA A 46 11.60 -1.12 -2.87
CA ALA A 46 12.29 -0.51 -1.74
C ALA A 46 13.68 -1.12 -1.52
N LEU A 47 13.79 -2.45 -1.56
CA LEU A 47 15.07 -3.15 -1.44
C LEU A 47 16.04 -2.75 -2.56
N ILE A 48 15.60 -2.78 -3.82
CA ILE A 48 16.43 -2.41 -4.97
C ILE A 48 16.91 -0.97 -4.87
N LEU A 49 16.03 -0.03 -4.51
CA LEU A 49 16.37 1.38 -4.37
C LEU A 49 17.36 1.61 -3.21
N ALA A 50 17.14 0.97 -2.06
CA ALA A 50 18.05 1.06 -0.92
C ALA A 50 19.43 0.45 -1.24
N LEU A 51 19.48 -0.68 -1.95
CA LEU A 51 20.72 -1.30 -2.42
C LEU A 51 21.48 -0.36 -3.37
N ARG A 52 20.79 0.31 -4.30
CA ARG A 52 21.40 1.32 -5.17
C ARG A 52 21.96 2.49 -4.38
N GLN A 53 21.23 2.98 -3.39
CA GLN A 53 21.67 4.10 -2.53
C GLN A 53 22.97 3.78 -1.79
N VAL A 54 23.16 2.53 -1.36
CA VAL A 54 24.38 2.09 -0.66
C VAL A 54 25.42 1.47 -1.60
N ASN A 55 25.23 1.58 -2.92
CA ASN A 55 26.09 0.95 -3.93
C ASN A 55 26.32 -0.56 -3.70
N GLY A 56 25.31 -1.26 -3.18
CA GLY A 56 25.40 -2.68 -2.84
C GLY A 56 26.28 -3.00 -1.64
N ASP A 57 26.67 -2.02 -0.82
CA ASP A 57 27.46 -2.26 0.39
C ASP A 57 26.65 -3.01 1.46
N LEU A 58 27.00 -4.29 1.63
CA LEU A 58 26.42 -5.19 2.63
C LEU A 58 27.38 -5.47 3.80
N SER A 59 28.48 -4.73 3.92
CA SER A 59 29.45 -4.89 5.01
C SER A 59 28.83 -4.54 6.36
N SER A 60 29.57 -4.81 7.44
CA SER A 60 29.21 -4.37 8.79
C SER A 60 27.79 -4.80 9.20
N ASN A 61 27.42 -6.04 8.87
CA ASN A 61 26.08 -6.58 9.09
C ASN A 61 24.97 -5.71 8.44
N GLN A 62 25.22 -5.25 7.21
CA GLN A 62 24.27 -4.50 6.38
C GLN A 62 23.79 -3.20 7.05
N SER A 63 24.63 -2.57 7.87
CA SER A 63 24.23 -1.39 8.67
C SER A 63 23.74 -0.23 7.79
N LYS A 64 24.47 0.07 6.72
CA LYS A 64 24.09 1.11 5.73
C LYS A 64 22.77 0.77 5.03
N LEU A 65 22.58 -0.49 4.61
CA LEU A 65 21.34 -0.92 3.98
C LEU A 65 20.15 -0.78 4.93
N LYS A 66 20.29 -1.21 6.19
CA LYS A 66 19.24 -1.08 7.22
C LYS A 66 18.88 0.38 7.46
N GLU A 67 19.87 1.27 7.50
CA GLU A 67 19.65 2.72 7.64
C GLU A 67 18.93 3.30 6.41
N ALA A 68 19.34 2.92 5.20
CA ALA A 68 18.68 3.34 3.97
C ALA A 68 17.22 2.88 3.93
N LEU A 69 16.96 1.59 4.21
CA LEU A 69 15.61 1.02 4.29
C LEU A 69 14.75 1.70 5.37
N ALA A 70 15.33 2.12 6.50
CA ALA A 70 14.59 2.80 7.56
C ALA A 70 14.14 4.22 7.17
N LYS A 71 14.84 4.87 6.23
CA LYS A 71 14.61 6.26 5.81
C LYS A 71 13.96 6.38 4.43
N ILE A 72 13.87 5.28 3.69
CA ILE A 72 13.41 5.32 2.30
C ILE A 72 11.95 5.75 2.21
N GLU A 73 11.68 6.55 1.18
CA GLU A 73 10.36 6.84 0.68
C GLU A 73 10.31 6.36 -0.77
N ILE A 74 9.28 5.61 -1.12
CA ILE A 74 9.11 5.07 -2.48
C ILE A 74 7.85 5.66 -3.11
N ASP A 75 7.94 5.95 -4.41
CA ASP A 75 6.78 6.27 -5.24
C ASP A 75 6.25 4.94 -5.82
N ALA A 76 5.48 4.22 -5.00
CA ALA A 76 4.91 2.92 -5.37
C ALA A 76 3.66 3.08 -6.28
N PRO A 77 3.25 2.04 -7.01
CA PRO A 77 2.10 2.10 -7.90
C PRO A 77 0.77 2.38 -7.20
N ASN A 78 0.65 2.06 -5.92
CA ASN A 78 -0.49 2.37 -5.05
C ASN A 78 -0.31 3.69 -4.26
N GLY A 79 0.66 4.52 -4.66
CA GLY A 79 0.97 5.82 -4.07
C GLY A 79 2.25 5.82 -3.25
N LYS A 80 2.59 6.99 -2.69
CA LYS A 80 3.82 7.18 -1.93
C LYS A 80 3.80 6.41 -0.61
N ILE A 81 4.86 5.67 -0.31
CA ILE A 81 5.01 4.88 0.91
C ILE A 81 6.30 5.28 1.65
N LYS A 82 6.18 5.46 2.97
CA LYS A 82 7.31 5.61 3.89
C LYS A 82 7.04 4.84 5.19
N LEU A 83 8.04 4.74 6.05
CA LEU A 83 7.88 4.11 7.37
C LEU A 83 7.68 5.13 8.48
N ASP A 84 6.84 4.80 9.45
CA ASP A 84 6.75 5.53 10.70
C ASP A 84 7.84 5.09 11.71
N SER A 85 7.85 5.72 12.88
CA SER A 85 8.83 5.43 13.94
C SER A 85 8.74 4.00 14.50
N LYS A 86 7.65 3.26 14.25
CA LYS A 86 7.47 1.85 14.61
C LYS A 86 7.74 0.90 13.44
N ARG A 87 8.30 1.41 12.34
CA ARG A 87 8.52 0.68 11.08
C ARG A 87 7.22 0.14 10.46
N GLN A 88 6.09 0.82 10.68
CA GLN A 88 4.85 0.54 9.97
C GLN A 88 4.74 1.44 8.74
N ALA A 89 4.13 0.92 7.68
CA ALA A 89 3.90 1.70 6.47
C ALA A 89 2.94 2.87 6.74
N ILE A 90 3.34 4.05 6.30
CA ILE A 90 2.48 5.20 6.03
C ILE A 90 2.24 5.18 4.53
N GLY A 91 1.00 5.02 4.11
CA GLY A 91 0.66 4.86 2.69
C GLY A 91 -0.73 5.32 2.36
N THR A 92 -1.12 5.16 1.10
CA THR A 92 -2.47 5.46 0.63
C THR A 92 -3.46 4.41 1.11
N ASN A 93 -4.57 4.85 1.69
CA ASN A 93 -5.74 3.98 1.90
C ASN A 93 -6.80 4.28 0.86
N PHE A 94 -7.39 3.21 0.33
CA PHE A 94 -8.55 3.25 -0.53
C PHE A 94 -9.82 2.88 0.26
N VAL A 95 -10.85 3.70 0.15
CA VAL A 95 -12.22 3.32 0.54
C VAL A 95 -12.89 2.80 -0.71
N THR A 96 -13.36 1.56 -0.67
CA THR A 96 -13.90 0.87 -1.84
C THR A 96 -15.30 0.35 -1.60
N GLU A 97 -16.07 0.24 -2.68
CA GLU A 97 -17.35 -0.44 -2.75
C GLU A 97 -17.21 -1.68 -3.62
N VAL A 98 -17.74 -2.82 -3.16
CA VAL A 98 -17.80 -4.04 -3.99
C VAL A 98 -18.99 -3.91 -4.91
N VAL A 99 -18.74 -3.96 -6.22
CA VAL A 99 -19.75 -3.78 -7.26
C VAL A 99 -19.67 -4.91 -8.28
N ASP A 100 -20.82 -5.24 -8.88
CA ASP A 100 -20.92 -6.18 -10.00
C ASP A 100 -20.62 -5.45 -11.32
N ASP A 101 -19.86 -6.09 -12.21
CA ASP A 101 -19.51 -5.57 -13.53
C ASP A 101 -20.60 -5.78 -14.60
N GLY A 102 -21.71 -6.40 -14.23
CA GLY A 102 -22.83 -6.76 -15.11
C GLY A 102 -22.53 -7.96 -16.01
N LYS A 103 -21.36 -8.60 -15.84
CA LYS A 103 -20.88 -9.76 -16.62
C LYS A 103 -20.57 -10.95 -15.71
N GLY A 104 -20.91 -10.87 -14.44
CA GLY A 104 -20.74 -11.92 -13.45
C GLY A 104 -19.45 -11.86 -12.64
N ALA A 105 -18.69 -10.76 -12.72
CA ALA A 105 -17.52 -10.52 -11.88
C ALA A 105 -17.75 -9.38 -10.88
N LEU A 106 -17.13 -9.49 -9.71
CA LEU A 106 -17.11 -8.44 -8.69
C LEU A 106 -15.79 -7.67 -8.76
N PHE A 107 -15.84 -6.36 -8.55
CA PHE A 107 -14.64 -5.53 -8.48
C PHE A 107 -14.72 -4.47 -7.37
N SER A 108 -13.56 -3.95 -6.97
CA SER A 108 -13.46 -2.92 -5.94
C SER A 108 -13.44 -1.53 -6.57
N LYS A 109 -14.61 -0.88 -6.61
CA LYS A 109 -14.74 0.50 -7.07
C LYS A 109 -14.20 1.46 -6.03
N VAL A 110 -13.33 2.37 -6.45
CA VAL A 110 -12.82 3.47 -5.60
C VAL A 110 -13.96 4.42 -5.26
N VAL A 111 -14.19 4.65 -3.98
CA VAL A 111 -15.08 5.70 -3.45
C VAL A 111 -14.28 6.90 -2.97
N LYS A 112 -13.14 6.65 -2.31
CA LYS A 112 -12.26 7.70 -1.80
C LYS A 112 -10.82 7.22 -1.72
N VAL A 113 -9.90 8.13 -2.02
CA VAL A 113 -8.45 7.93 -1.86
C VAL A 113 -7.97 8.84 -0.74
N ILE A 114 -7.24 8.29 0.22
CA ILE A 114 -6.70 9.04 1.36
C ILE A 114 -5.20 8.78 1.43
N PRO A 115 -4.35 9.75 1.05
CA PRO A 115 -2.90 9.57 1.10
C PRO A 115 -2.37 9.71 2.54
N ASN A 116 -1.14 9.24 2.75
CA ASN A 116 -0.37 9.44 3.99
C ASN A 116 -1.06 8.92 5.28
N VAL A 117 -1.81 7.83 5.19
CA VAL A 117 -2.45 7.22 6.36
C VAL A 117 -1.42 6.40 7.14
N ASN A 118 -1.22 6.78 8.41
CA ASN A 118 -0.36 6.05 9.35
C ASN A 118 -1.17 5.02 10.16
N GLN A 119 -0.48 4.23 10.99
CA GLN A 119 -1.12 3.18 11.82
C GLN A 119 -2.20 3.71 12.79
N THR A 120 -2.19 5.01 13.12
CA THR A 120 -3.17 5.65 14.01
C THR A 120 -4.28 6.36 13.25
N LEU A 121 -4.39 6.14 11.93
CA LEU A 121 -5.40 6.74 11.06
C LEU A 121 -5.44 8.28 11.10
N GLY A 122 -4.29 8.91 11.35
CA GLY A 122 -4.14 10.36 11.48
C GLY A 122 -4.44 10.92 12.88
N TYR A 123 -4.88 10.09 13.84
CA TYR A 123 -5.10 10.52 15.22
C TYR A 123 -3.80 10.58 16.03
N ASP A 124 -3.80 11.43 17.06
CA ASP A 124 -2.78 11.38 18.11
C ASP A 124 -2.73 9.97 18.73
N PRO A 125 -1.54 9.38 18.98
CA PRO A 125 -1.44 8.03 19.50
C PRO A 125 -2.17 7.79 20.83
N ALA A 126 -2.22 8.77 21.73
CA ALA A 126 -2.91 8.64 23.01
C ALA A 126 -4.43 8.74 22.84
N VAL A 127 -4.91 9.48 21.85
CA VAL A 127 -6.33 9.48 21.44
C VAL A 127 -6.69 8.14 20.80
N PHE A 128 -5.91 7.69 19.81
CA PHE A 128 -6.14 6.43 19.08
C PHE A 128 -6.20 5.23 20.02
N ALA A 129 -5.30 5.16 21.01
CA ALA A 129 -5.27 4.08 21.99
C ALA A 129 -6.54 3.95 22.84
N LYS A 130 -7.34 5.02 22.96
CA LYS A 130 -8.59 5.05 23.73
C LYS A 130 -9.83 4.69 22.90
N ILE A 131 -9.72 4.65 21.57
CA ILE A 131 -10.86 4.36 20.68
C ILE A 131 -11.38 2.93 20.90
N GLY A 132 -10.50 1.98 21.23
CA GLY A 132 -10.83 0.56 21.40
C GLY A 132 -10.65 -0.25 20.11
N LEU A 133 -10.98 -1.55 20.17
CA LEU A 133 -10.87 -2.44 19.02
C LEU A 133 -12.00 -2.20 18.00
N PRO A 134 -11.74 -2.28 16.68
CA PRO A 134 -12.75 -2.12 15.66
C PRO A 134 -13.94 -3.08 15.87
N SER A 135 -15.16 -2.53 15.85
CA SER A 135 -16.41 -3.28 15.95
C SER A 135 -17.53 -2.54 15.23
N ARG A 136 -18.76 -3.06 15.29
CA ARG A 136 -19.93 -2.38 14.69
C ARG A 136 -20.21 -0.99 15.29
N THR A 137 -19.72 -0.73 16.50
CA THR A 137 -19.96 0.51 17.24
C THR A 137 -18.67 1.22 17.64
N VAL A 138 -17.50 0.73 17.17
CA VAL A 138 -16.18 1.29 17.50
C VAL A 138 -15.35 1.45 16.22
N PRO A 139 -14.85 2.66 15.91
CA PRO A 139 -15.13 3.92 16.60
C PRO A 139 -16.62 4.30 16.55
N GLU A 140 -17.08 5.03 17.56
CA GLU A 140 -18.36 5.72 17.48
C GLU A 140 -18.32 6.72 16.31
N CYS A 141 -19.45 6.96 15.65
CA CYS A 141 -19.56 7.98 14.61
C CYS A 141 -19.54 9.39 15.20
N LYS A 142 -18.40 9.79 15.76
CA LYS A 142 -18.13 11.12 16.33
C LYS A 142 -16.73 11.59 15.95
N LYS A 143 -16.47 12.85 16.21
CA LYS A 143 -15.12 13.41 16.08
C LYS A 143 -14.30 13.05 17.32
N TYR A 144 -13.07 12.57 17.12
CA TYR A 144 -12.09 12.25 18.16
C TYR A 144 -10.97 13.29 18.18
#